data_AF-A0A351T7I1-F1
#
_entry.id   AF-A0A351T7I1-F1
#
_cell.length_a   1.000
_cell.length_b   1.000
_cell.length_c   1.000
_cell.angle_alpha   90.00
_cell.angle_beta   90.00
_cell.angle_gamma   90.00
#
_symmetry.space_group_name_H-M   'P 1'
#
loop_
_entity.id
_entity.type
_entity.pdbx_description
1 polymer ?
#
loop_
_entity_poly.entity_id
_entity_poly.type
_entity_poly.pdbx_seq_one_letter_code
_entity_poly.pdbx_strand_id
1 'polypeptide(L)'
;MPDSVIAETSALSTISSPTKLDQLSRQERVVALALRHAMHGICGTDSACWSHLWTSFAPDCGVAAARKAAGALAAFIRQLATHATRQISYHQPLCPCLGEDEHILLKLIALTQHRDWRNASALARHYVHEDGIGDIIAATSRLTVVLSGCRLELPINNSGHRVNEPSPAYAAPGKATLH
;
A
#
# COMPACT_ATOMS: atom_id res chain seq x y z
N MET A 1 -5.60 -46.45 -32.07
CA MET A 1 -4.83 -45.44 -32.82
C MET A 1 -5.82 -44.49 -33.48
N PRO A 2 -5.64 -43.17 -33.43
CA PRO A 2 -5.46 -42.37 -32.21
C PRO A 2 -6.42 -41.16 -32.22
N ASP A 3 -7.22 -40.98 -31.17
CA ASP A 3 -7.83 -39.67 -30.88
C ASP A 3 -6.89 -38.92 -29.94
N SER A 4 -6.24 -37.91 -30.51
CA SER A 4 -5.31 -37.02 -29.83
C SER A 4 -5.98 -36.29 -28.67
N VAL A 5 -5.62 -36.67 -27.45
CA VAL A 5 -5.77 -35.84 -26.26
C VAL A 5 -4.90 -34.60 -26.49
N ILE A 6 -5.54 -33.47 -26.77
CA ILE A 6 -4.89 -32.16 -26.70
C ILE A 6 -4.63 -31.91 -25.22
N ALA A 7 -3.38 -32.18 -24.82
CA ALA A 7 -2.81 -31.67 -23.59
C ALA A 7 -2.68 -30.15 -23.73
N GLU A 8 -3.76 -29.42 -23.45
CA GLU A 8 -3.72 -27.98 -23.28
C GLU A 8 -3.08 -27.68 -21.92
N THR A 9 -1.75 -27.58 -21.98
CA THR A 9 -0.85 -27.08 -20.96
C THR A 9 -1.40 -25.79 -20.35
N SER A 10 -2.07 -25.92 -19.20
CA SER A 10 -2.43 -24.80 -18.34
C SER A 10 -1.14 -24.21 -17.75
N ALA A 11 -0.58 -23.24 -18.46
CA ALA A 11 0.41 -22.31 -17.91
C ALA A 11 -0.28 -21.39 -16.91
N LEU A 12 -0.60 -21.93 -15.72
CA LEU A 12 -0.88 -21.13 -14.54
C LEU A 12 0.44 -20.48 -14.12
N SER A 13 0.72 -19.32 -14.70
CA SER A 13 1.76 -18.43 -14.21
C SER A 13 1.46 -18.14 -12.75
N THR A 14 2.23 -18.71 -11.83
CA THR A 14 2.23 -18.32 -10.42
C THR A 14 2.65 -16.85 -10.36
N ILE A 15 1.68 -15.94 -10.41
CA ILE A 15 1.95 -14.51 -10.26
C ILE A 15 2.37 -14.31 -8.80
N SER A 16 3.68 -14.40 -8.56
CA SER A 16 4.27 -14.16 -7.25
C SER A 16 4.09 -12.69 -6.90
N SER A 17 3.50 -12.40 -5.74
CA SER A 17 3.42 -11.04 -5.22
C SER A 17 4.83 -10.44 -5.10
N PRO A 18 5.01 -9.14 -5.37
CA PRO A 18 6.30 -8.49 -5.22
C PRO A 18 6.75 -8.57 -3.76
N THR A 19 8.01 -8.93 -3.54
CA THR A 19 8.64 -9.03 -2.21
C THR A 19 9.77 -8.04 -2.03
N LYS A 20 10.06 -7.24 -3.05
CA LYS A 20 11.11 -6.20 -3.06
C LYS A 20 10.58 -4.92 -3.70
N LEU A 21 11.10 -3.78 -3.25
CA LEU A 21 10.74 -2.48 -3.81
C LEU A 21 11.15 -2.32 -5.28
N ASP A 22 12.26 -2.95 -5.70
CA ASP A 22 12.75 -2.87 -7.09
C ASP A 22 11.80 -3.54 -8.11
N GLN A 23 10.89 -4.41 -7.67
CA GLN A 23 9.86 -5.03 -8.49
C GLN A 23 8.64 -4.14 -8.74
N LEU A 24 8.48 -3.07 -7.95
CA LEU A 24 7.38 -2.11 -8.09
C LEU A 24 7.63 -1.11 -9.22
N SER A 25 6.58 -0.50 -9.76
CA SER A 25 6.72 0.68 -10.64
C SER A 25 7.34 1.86 -9.89
N ARG A 26 7.85 2.88 -10.60
CA ARG A 26 8.42 4.08 -9.97
C ARG A 26 7.40 4.75 -9.05
N GLN A 27 6.14 4.86 -9.48
CA GLN A 27 5.06 5.48 -8.72
C GLN A 27 4.77 4.72 -7.43
N GLU A 28 4.66 3.39 -7.51
CA GLU A 28 4.48 2.54 -6.34
C GLU A 28 5.65 2.64 -5.37
N ARG A 29 6.91 2.70 -5.85
CA ARG A 29 8.08 2.87 -4.97
C ARG A 29 8.03 4.19 -4.19
N VAL A 30 7.67 5.29 -4.86
CA VAL A 30 7.54 6.60 -4.20
C VAL A 30 6.48 6.52 -3.10
N VAL A 31 5.31 5.97 -3.40
CA VAL A 31 4.23 5.84 -2.41
C VAL A 31 4.58 4.84 -1.31
N ALA A 32 5.29 3.75 -1.60
CA ALA A 32 5.74 2.78 -0.60
C ALA A 32 6.72 3.40 0.41
N LEU A 33 7.71 4.15 -0.07
CA LEU A 33 8.65 4.87 0.80
C LEU A 33 7.93 5.95 1.62
N ALA A 34 7.00 6.67 1.00
CA ALA A 34 6.15 7.64 1.67
C ALA A 34 5.31 6.97 2.78
N LEU A 35 4.69 5.81 2.51
CA LEU A 35 3.95 5.03 3.51
C LEU A 35 4.82 4.70 4.72
N ARG A 36 6.06 4.25 4.49
CA ARG A 36 7.01 3.94 5.57
C ARG A 36 7.37 5.16 6.40
N HIS A 37 7.67 6.29 5.76
CA HIS A 37 7.97 7.53 6.48
C HIS A 37 6.76 8.03 7.28
N ALA A 38 5.55 7.89 6.75
CA ALA A 38 4.32 8.25 7.46
C ALA A 38 4.07 7.34 8.67
N MET A 39 4.19 6.01 8.51
CA MET A 39 4.04 5.06 9.62
C MET A 39 5.12 5.26 10.69
N HIS A 40 6.38 5.43 10.28
CA HIS A 40 7.48 5.71 11.20
C HIS A 40 7.30 7.04 11.94
N GLY A 41 6.82 8.09 11.26
CA GLY A 41 6.55 9.40 11.87
C GLY A 41 5.34 9.41 12.80
N ILE A 42 4.39 8.48 12.65
CA ILE A 42 3.24 8.33 13.55
C ILE A 42 3.61 7.53 14.80
N CYS A 43 4.38 6.45 14.64
CA CYS A 43 4.81 5.61 15.76
C CYS A 43 6.00 6.20 16.55
N GLY A 44 6.81 7.05 15.92
CA GLY A 44 8.05 7.60 16.47
C GLY A 44 7.97 9.08 16.84
N THR A 45 9.03 9.58 17.47
CA THR A 45 9.22 11.00 17.81
C THR A 45 10.05 11.76 16.76
N ASP A 46 10.51 11.08 15.70
CA ASP A 46 11.37 11.67 14.69
C ASP A 46 10.59 12.55 13.70
N SER A 47 10.71 13.86 13.89
CA SER A 47 10.11 14.84 13.00
C SER A 47 10.73 14.87 11.59
N ALA A 48 11.96 14.37 11.40
CA ALA A 48 12.63 14.34 10.10
C ALA A 48 11.90 13.43 9.10
N CYS A 49 11.20 12.39 9.59
CA CYS A 49 10.38 11.52 8.77
C CYS A 49 9.31 12.28 7.98
N TRP A 50 8.73 13.35 8.54
CA TRP A 50 7.78 14.20 7.83
C TRP A 50 8.43 14.97 6.69
N SER A 51 9.68 15.41 6.88
CA SER A 51 10.45 16.07 5.82
C SER A 51 10.79 15.13 4.67
N HIS A 52 11.23 13.91 4.99
CA HIS A 52 11.45 12.88 3.98
C HIS A 52 10.17 12.49 3.24
N LEU A 53 9.04 12.44 3.96
CA LEU A 53 7.74 12.14 3.40
C LEU A 53 7.36 13.10 2.27
N TRP A 54 7.30 14.41 2.54
CA TRP A 54 6.91 15.36 1.49
C TRP A 54 8.02 15.53 0.43
N THR A 55 9.29 15.36 0.79
CA THR A 55 10.39 15.42 -0.19
C THR A 55 10.28 14.29 -1.23
N SER A 56 9.71 13.13 -0.87
CA SER A 56 9.48 12.03 -1.82
C SER A 56 8.53 12.39 -2.96
N PHE A 57 7.56 13.29 -2.73
CA PHE A 57 6.59 13.74 -3.73
C PHE A 57 7.01 15.01 -4.48
N ALA A 58 7.95 15.77 -3.92
CA ALA A 58 8.37 17.06 -4.48
C ALA A 58 8.87 17.00 -5.94
N PRO A 59 9.60 15.96 -6.39
CA PRO A 59 10.01 15.83 -7.78
C PRO A 59 8.84 15.75 -8.77
N ASP A 60 7.69 15.22 -8.35
CA ASP A 60 6.58 14.95 -9.25
C ASP A 60 5.54 16.09 -9.30
N CYS A 61 5.38 16.86 -8.22
CA CYS A 61 4.35 17.90 -8.14
C CYS A 61 4.75 19.21 -7.47
N GLY A 62 6.03 19.37 -7.17
CA GLY A 62 6.54 20.55 -6.48
C GLY A 62 6.16 20.60 -5.00
N VAL A 63 6.85 21.48 -4.27
CA VAL A 63 6.85 21.48 -2.80
C VAL A 63 5.45 21.68 -2.20
N ALA A 64 4.65 22.59 -2.76
CA ALA A 64 3.32 22.91 -2.22
C ALA A 64 2.35 21.73 -2.33
N ALA A 65 2.28 21.07 -3.49
CA ALA A 65 1.42 19.90 -3.68
C ALA A 65 1.96 18.68 -2.92
N ALA A 66 3.28 18.53 -2.86
CA ALA A 66 3.93 17.47 -2.10
C ALA A 66 3.61 17.50 -0.60
N ARG A 67 3.54 18.70 0.01
CA ARG A 67 3.10 18.85 1.40
C ARG A 67 1.64 18.46 1.60
N LYS A 68 0.77 18.78 0.64
CA LYS A 68 -0.64 18.34 0.66
C LYS A 68 -0.73 16.82 0.54
N ALA A 69 0.07 16.20 -0.33
CA ALA A 69 0.12 14.74 -0.50
C ALA A 69 0.59 14.06 0.78
N ALA A 70 1.65 14.57 1.40
CA ALA A 70 2.15 14.10 2.69
C ALA A 70 1.09 14.21 3.80
N GLY A 71 0.38 15.34 3.88
CA GLY A 71 -0.69 15.54 4.86
C GLY A 71 -1.86 14.59 4.67
N ALA A 72 -2.30 14.37 3.42
CA ALA A 72 -3.37 13.43 3.09
C ALA A 72 -2.96 11.98 3.41
N LEU A 73 -1.71 11.60 3.12
CA LEU A 73 -1.17 10.29 3.43
C LEU A 73 -1.08 10.07 4.94
N ALA A 74 -0.60 11.07 5.68
CA ALA A 74 -0.57 11.03 7.14
C ALA A 74 -1.98 10.86 7.74
N ALA A 75 -2.98 11.55 7.17
CA ALA A 75 -4.37 11.42 7.60
C ALA A 75 -4.92 10.01 7.33
N PHE A 76 -4.61 9.43 6.16
CA PHE A 76 -4.96 8.05 5.85
C PHE A 76 -4.34 7.05 6.85
N ILE A 77 -3.04 7.18 7.15
CA ILE A 77 -2.39 6.26 8.10
C ILE A 77 -2.92 6.43 9.53
N ARG A 78 -3.28 7.64 9.94
CA ARG A 78 -3.96 7.84 11.24
C ARG A 78 -5.31 7.14 11.30
N GLN A 79 -6.13 7.26 10.26
CA GLN A 79 -7.42 6.54 10.20
C GLN A 79 -7.21 5.04 10.22
N LEU A 80 -6.21 4.55 9.49
CA LEU A 80 -5.81 3.15 9.49
C LEU A 80 -5.44 2.68 10.90
N ALA A 81 -4.58 3.41 11.62
CA ALA A 81 -4.21 3.10 13.00
C ALA A 81 -5.41 3.14 13.96
N THR A 82 -6.30 4.14 13.83
CA THR A 82 -7.47 4.30 14.71
C THR A 82 -8.45 3.13 14.61
N HIS A 83 -8.66 2.59 13.42
CA HIS A 83 -9.65 1.53 13.19
C HIS A 83 -9.04 0.14 13.00
N ALA A 84 -7.72 0.00 13.08
CA ALA A 84 -7.02 -1.26 12.83
C ALA A 84 -7.50 -2.37 13.77
N THR A 85 -7.90 -3.51 13.21
CA THR A 85 -8.27 -4.72 13.96
C THR A 85 -7.07 -5.62 14.24
N ARG A 86 -5.93 -5.35 13.58
CA ARG A 86 -4.69 -6.10 13.65
C ARG A 86 -3.48 -5.17 13.58
N GLN A 87 -2.35 -5.65 14.07
CA GLN A 87 -1.08 -4.97 13.84
C GLN A 87 -0.73 -4.95 12.35
N ILE A 88 -0.30 -3.78 11.87
CA ILE A 88 0.12 -3.59 10.49
C ILE A 88 1.64 -3.55 10.46
N SER A 89 2.24 -4.53 9.80
CA SER A 89 3.69 -4.67 9.70
C SER A 89 4.25 -3.83 8.56
N TYR A 90 5.30 -3.06 8.81
CA TYR A 90 6.01 -2.31 7.79
C TYR A 90 7.52 -2.43 7.95
N HIS A 91 8.25 -2.23 6.86
CA HIS A 91 9.71 -2.21 6.92
C HIS A 91 10.22 -0.79 7.16
N GLN A 92 11.43 -0.68 7.71
CA GLN A 92 12.12 0.61 7.84
C GLN A 92 12.32 1.28 6.47
N PRO A 93 12.36 2.63 6.39
CA PRO A 93 12.44 3.35 5.12
C PRO A 93 13.56 2.89 4.17
N LEU A 94 14.74 2.52 4.70
CA LEU A 94 15.90 2.09 3.90
C LEU A 94 15.89 0.60 3.52
N CYS A 95 14.90 -0.18 3.97
CA CYS A 95 14.86 -1.61 3.69
C CYS A 95 14.47 -1.90 2.23
N PRO A 96 15.18 -2.78 1.50
CA PRO A 96 14.83 -3.09 0.10
C PRO A 96 13.64 -4.05 -0.02
N CYS A 97 13.30 -4.78 1.05
CA CYS A 97 12.18 -5.73 1.07
C CYS A 97 10.84 -5.00 1.00
N LEU A 98 9.80 -5.67 0.51
CA LEU A 98 8.41 -5.21 0.53
C LEU A 98 7.58 -6.20 1.37
N GLY A 99 6.85 -5.66 2.35
CA GLY A 99 5.95 -6.42 3.20
C GLY A 99 4.59 -6.65 2.55
N GLU A 100 3.89 -7.67 3.03
CA GLU A 100 2.53 -7.98 2.59
C GLU A 100 1.57 -6.81 2.86
N ASP A 101 1.57 -6.27 4.08
CA ASP A 101 0.73 -5.12 4.42
C ASP A 101 1.06 -3.89 3.57
N GLU A 102 2.34 -3.62 3.33
CA GLU A 102 2.77 -2.51 2.47
C GLU A 102 2.23 -2.67 1.05
N HIS A 103 2.31 -3.88 0.50
CA HIS A 103 1.77 -4.19 -0.82
C HIS A 103 0.24 -4.06 -0.86
N ILE A 104 -0.45 -4.52 0.17
CA ILE A 104 -1.92 -4.43 0.25
C ILE A 104 -2.37 -2.97 0.39
N LEU A 105 -1.69 -2.14 1.17
CA LEU A 105 -2.00 -0.71 1.28
C LEU A 105 -1.79 0.02 -0.05
N LEU A 106 -0.73 -0.31 -0.80
CA LEU A 106 -0.55 0.20 -2.16
C LEU A 106 -1.70 -0.22 -3.08
N LYS A 107 -2.14 -1.48 -2.98
CA LYS A 107 -3.27 -2.00 -3.75
C LYS A 107 -4.58 -1.29 -3.39
N LEU A 108 -4.82 -0.99 -2.12
CA LEU A 108 -5.98 -0.22 -1.68
C LEU A 108 -5.99 1.19 -2.31
N ILE A 109 -4.83 1.87 -2.32
CA ILE A 109 -4.67 3.18 -2.97
C ILE A 109 -4.93 3.06 -4.47
N ALA A 110 -4.34 2.06 -5.14
CA ALA A 110 -4.55 1.83 -6.56
C ALA A 110 -6.04 1.59 -6.88
N LEU A 111 -6.70 0.65 -6.19
CA LEU A 111 -8.14 0.38 -6.40
C LEU A 111 -8.99 1.65 -6.23
N THR A 112 -8.66 2.49 -5.24
CA THR A 112 -9.33 3.77 -5.00
C THR A 112 -9.06 4.79 -6.12
N GLN A 113 -7.84 4.86 -6.68
CA GLN A 113 -7.53 5.73 -7.83
C GLN A 113 -8.36 5.37 -9.06
N HIS A 114 -8.56 4.07 -9.27
CA HIS A 114 -9.31 3.52 -10.39
C HIS A 114 -10.81 3.35 -10.12
N ARG A 115 -11.30 3.90 -9.00
CA ARG A 115 -12.72 3.90 -8.60
C ARG A 115 -13.33 2.51 -8.44
N ASP A 116 -12.50 1.51 -8.15
CA ASP A 116 -12.95 0.16 -7.81
C ASP A 116 -13.30 0.08 -6.32
N TRP A 117 -14.41 0.75 -5.97
CA TRP A 117 -14.88 0.87 -4.59
C TRP A 117 -15.23 -0.49 -3.97
N ARG A 118 -15.74 -1.42 -4.78
CA ARG A 118 -16.11 -2.75 -4.30
C ARG A 118 -14.89 -3.50 -3.79
N ASN A 119 -13.82 -3.58 -4.59
CA ASN A 119 -12.61 -4.28 -4.18
C ASN A 119 -11.83 -3.48 -3.13
N ALA A 120 -11.84 -2.14 -3.18
CA ALA A 120 -11.24 -1.30 -2.14
C ALA A 120 -11.91 -1.55 -0.77
N SER A 121 -13.25 -1.56 -0.69
CA SER A 121 -13.97 -1.83 0.56
C SER A 121 -13.78 -3.27 1.03
N ALA A 122 -13.74 -4.25 0.13
CA ALA A 122 -13.43 -5.63 0.49
C ALA A 122 -12.02 -5.75 1.10
N LEU A 123 -11.04 -5.05 0.52
CA LEU A 123 -9.67 -5.03 1.01
C LEU A 123 -9.56 -4.33 2.38
N ALA A 124 -10.24 -3.20 2.56
CA ALA A 124 -10.26 -2.45 3.81
C ALA A 124 -10.81 -3.28 4.99
N ARG A 125 -11.84 -4.11 4.76
CA ARG A 125 -12.41 -5.01 5.80
C ARG A 125 -11.41 -5.98 6.42
N HIS A 126 -10.30 -6.28 5.75
CA HIS A 126 -9.25 -7.12 6.32
C HIS A 126 -8.38 -6.41 7.36
N TYR A 127 -8.43 -5.07 7.39
CA TYR A 127 -7.56 -4.24 8.23
C TYR A 127 -8.31 -3.50 9.31
N VAL A 128 -9.55 -3.09 9.05
CA VAL A 128 -10.30 -2.22 9.96
C VAL A 128 -11.63 -2.80 10.38
N HIS A 129 -12.14 -2.33 11.52
CA HIS A 129 -13.49 -2.59 11.98
C HIS A 129 -14.51 -2.06 10.96
N GLU A 130 -15.73 -2.61 10.98
CA GLU A 130 -16.78 -2.29 10.00
C GLU A 130 -17.18 -0.81 10.02
N ASP A 131 -17.21 -0.21 11.21
CA ASP A 131 -17.46 1.22 11.42
C ASP A 131 -16.36 2.12 10.82
N GLY A 132 -15.11 1.64 10.76
CA GLY A 132 -13.97 2.37 10.20
C GLY A 132 -13.85 2.31 8.67
N ILE A 133 -14.59 1.44 7.98
CA ILE A 133 -14.47 1.28 6.51
C ILE A 133 -14.77 2.60 5.80
N GLY A 134 -15.82 3.31 6.22
CA GLY A 134 -16.21 4.58 5.62
C GLY A 134 -15.11 5.64 5.73
N ASP A 135 -14.50 5.73 6.90
CA ASP A 135 -13.44 6.70 7.18
C ASP A 135 -12.15 6.40 6.42
N ILE A 136 -11.80 5.12 6.28
CA ILE A 136 -10.69 4.67 5.43
C ILE A 136 -10.94 5.04 3.98
N ILE A 137 -12.10 4.68 3.42
CA ILE A 137 -12.41 4.98 2.02
C ILE A 137 -12.43 6.49 1.78
N ALA A 138 -12.98 7.28 2.69
CA ALA A 138 -12.97 8.74 2.59
C ALA A 138 -11.54 9.32 2.66
N ALA A 139 -10.69 8.81 3.56
CA ALA A 139 -9.30 9.25 3.69
C ALA A 139 -8.45 8.85 2.47
N THR A 140 -8.58 7.61 2.00
CA THR A 140 -7.91 7.14 0.79
C THR A 140 -8.39 7.92 -0.43
N SER A 141 -9.69 8.23 -0.55
CA SER A 141 -10.22 9.06 -1.65
C SER A 141 -9.62 10.47 -1.69
N ARG A 142 -9.44 11.12 -0.53
CA ARG A 142 -8.74 12.42 -0.46
C ARG A 142 -7.28 12.28 -0.88
N LEU A 143 -6.60 11.22 -0.43
CA LEU A 143 -5.23 10.94 -0.83
C LEU A 143 -5.11 10.73 -2.34
N THR A 144 -5.99 9.93 -2.95
CA THR A 144 -5.91 9.62 -4.38
C THR A 144 -6.15 10.83 -5.28
N VAL A 145 -7.02 11.76 -4.89
CA VAL A 145 -7.18 13.04 -5.58
C VAL A 145 -5.86 13.81 -5.61
N VAL A 146 -5.15 13.88 -4.48
CA VAL A 146 -3.88 14.60 -4.40
C VAL A 146 -2.78 13.87 -5.16
N LEU A 147 -2.68 12.54 -5.05
CA LEU A 147 -1.70 11.73 -5.79
C LEU A 147 -1.89 11.84 -7.31
N SER A 148 -3.14 11.85 -7.79
CA SER A 148 -3.46 12.04 -9.21
C SER A 148 -3.02 13.43 -9.69
N GLY A 149 -3.25 14.46 -8.87
CA GLY A 149 -2.70 15.80 -9.10
C GLY A 149 -1.15 15.83 -9.15
N CYS A 150 -0.51 14.88 -8.47
CA CYS A 150 0.94 14.67 -8.53
C CYS A 150 1.41 13.69 -9.62
N ARG A 151 0.53 13.24 -10.53
CA ARG A 151 0.83 12.24 -11.58
C ARG A 151 1.38 10.92 -11.04
N LEU A 152 1.06 10.60 -9.78
CA LEU A 152 1.42 9.35 -9.12
C LEU A 152 0.23 8.40 -9.20
N GLU A 153 -0.01 7.86 -10.39
CA GLU A 153 -1.02 6.82 -10.62
C GLU A 153 -0.41 5.44 -10.44
N LEU A 154 -0.99 4.65 -9.55
CA LEU A 154 -0.56 3.28 -9.29
C LEU A 154 -1.25 2.32 -10.27
N PRO A 155 -0.53 1.32 -10.80
CA PRO A 155 -1.12 0.31 -11.67
C PRO A 155 -2.08 -0.59 -10.89
N ILE A 156 -3.23 -0.95 -11.47
CA ILE A 156 -4.01 -2.10 -11.00
C ILE A 156 -3.37 -3.35 -11.60
N ASN A 157 -2.27 -3.81 -11.02
CA ASN A 157 -1.80 -5.15 -11.35
C ASN A 157 -2.77 -6.12 -10.68
N ASN A 158 -3.61 -6.75 -11.49
CA ASN A 158 -4.63 -7.71 -11.09
C ASN A 158 -3.98 -9.07 -10.72
N SER A 159 -2.82 -9.03 -10.06
CA SER A 159 -2.21 -10.20 -9.45
C SER A 159 -3.20 -10.70 -8.40
N GLY A 160 -3.84 -11.82 -8.72
CA GLY A 160 -4.81 -12.49 -7.87
C GLY A 160 -4.17 -12.73 -6.52
N HIS A 161 -4.50 -11.87 -5.55
CA HIS A 161 -4.12 -12.11 -4.18
C HIS A 161 -5.04 -13.23 -3.71
N ARG A 162 -4.53 -14.47 -3.74
CA ARG A 162 -5.07 -15.50 -2.85
C ARG A 162 -4.72 -15.01 -1.46
N VAL A 163 -5.73 -14.51 -0.76
CA VAL A 163 -5.66 -14.14 0.66
C VAL A 163 -5.29 -15.42 1.39
N ASN A 164 -4.00 -15.61 1.69
CA ASN A 164 -3.58 -16.65 2.60
C ASN A 164 -3.85 -16.14 4.01
N GLU A 165 -4.25 -17.04 4.90
CA GLU A 165 -4.43 -16.76 6.33
C GLU A 165 -3.21 -16.04 6.91
N PRO A 166 -3.41 -15.17 7.92
CA PRO A 166 -2.32 -14.38 8.48
C PRO A 166 -1.17 -15.29 8.88
N SER A 167 -0.04 -15.16 8.19
CA SER A 167 1.17 -15.90 8.53
C SER A 167 1.49 -15.61 10.00
N PRO A 168 1.72 -16.63 10.84
CA PRO A 168 2.13 -16.42 12.22
C PRO A 168 3.38 -15.54 12.21
N ALA A 169 3.38 -14.55 13.10
CA ALA A 169 4.37 -13.47 13.22
C ALA A 169 5.77 -13.86 12.72
N TYR A 170 6.04 -13.61 11.44
CA TYR A 170 7.39 -13.78 10.89
C TYR A 170 8.17 -12.53 11.30
N ALA A 171 8.78 -12.61 12.48
CA ALA A 171 9.70 -11.61 13.01
C ALA A 171 10.99 -11.63 12.17
N ALA A 172 10.91 -11.07 10.96
CA ALA A 172 12.10 -10.73 10.20
C ALA A 172 12.80 -9.55 10.92
N PRO A 173 14.12 -9.59 11.11
CA PRO A 173 14.84 -8.46 11.70
C PRO A 173 14.61 -7.20 10.86
N GLY A 174 14.11 -6.13 11.49
CA GLY A 174 13.89 -4.83 10.85
C GLY A 174 12.44 -4.47 10.48
N LYS A 175 11.44 -5.25 10.91
CA LYS A 175 10.02 -4.85 10.80
C LYS A 175 9.55 -4.06 12.02
N ALA A 176 8.76 -3.02 11.78
CA ALA A 176 8.04 -2.27 12.80
C ALA A 176 6.54 -2.50 12.63
N THR A 177 5.77 -2.26 13.69
CA THR A 177 4.31 -2.44 13.72
C THR A 177 3.61 -1.13 14.00
N LEU A 178 2.59 -0.83 13.20
CA LEU A 178 1.58 0.18 13.52
C LEU A 178 0.52 -0.49 14.39
N HIS A 179 0.26 0.12 15.55
CA HIS A 179 -0.74 -0.32 16.53
C HIS A 179 -2.05 0.42 16.34
#